data_AF-A0A933A054-F1
#
_entry.id   AF-A0A933A054-F1
#
_cell.length_a   1.000
_cell.length_b   1.000
_cell.length_c   1.000
_cell.angle_alpha   90.00
_cell.angle_beta   90.00
_cell.angle_gamma   90.00
#
_symmetry.space_group_name_H-M   'P 1'
#
loop_
_entity.id
_entity.type
_entity.pdbx_description
1 polymer ?
#
loop_
_entity_poly.entity_id
_entity_poly.type
_entity_poly.pdbx_seq_one_letter_code
_entity_poly.pdbx_strand_id
1 'polypeptide(L)'
;MPADAVIEMPAVVGTDGVTPRAARGPVPPDVVALTQHNCAYETLLVDTILEGSFAAAWRAMTMNLLVRHAAQDRALVEYILADSPTGREP
;
A
#
# COMPACT_ATOMS: atom_id res chain seq x y z
N MET A 1 13.19 5.62 1.91
CA MET A 1 12.12 4.61 1.76
C MET A 1 12.60 3.31 2.38
N PRO A 2 11.69 2.42 2.87
CA PRO A 2 12.03 1.02 3.15
C PRO A 2 12.75 0.38 1.96
N ALA A 3 13.63 -0.58 2.23
CA ALA A 3 14.49 -1.18 1.19
C ALA A 3 13.71 -2.01 0.17
N ASP A 4 12.56 -2.53 0.58
CA ASP A 4 11.61 -3.35 -0.16
C ASP A 4 10.41 -2.56 -0.72
N ALA A 5 10.38 -1.24 -0.52
CA ALA A 5 9.32 -0.42 -1.06
C ALA A 5 9.34 -0.42 -2.59
N VAL A 6 8.17 -0.69 -3.19
CA VAL A 6 7.95 -0.48 -4.61
C VAL A 6 7.77 1.02 -4.86
N ILE A 7 8.57 1.58 -5.75
CA ILE A 7 8.52 3.01 -6.10
C ILE A 7 8.44 3.21 -7.60
N GLU A 8 7.73 4.25 -8.03
CA GLU A 8 7.73 4.69 -9.42
C GLU A 8 8.86 5.70 -9.64
N MET A 9 9.74 5.42 -10.60
CA MET A 9 10.83 6.33 -10.95
C MET A 9 11.28 6.16 -12.40
N PRO A 10 11.93 7.17 -13.00
CA PRO A 10 12.50 7.03 -14.33
C PRO A 10 13.50 5.88 -14.38
N ALA A 11 13.44 5.08 -15.44
CA ALA A 11 14.35 3.97 -15.66
C ALA A 11 14.74 3.87 -17.14
N VAL A 12 15.89 3.26 -17.40
CA VAL A 12 16.27 2.80 -18.74
C VAL A 12 15.87 1.35 -18.87
N VAL A 13 15.14 1.05 -19.93
CA VAL A 13 14.77 -0.33 -20.28
C VAL A 13 15.62 -0.75 -21.46
N GLY A 14 16.35 -1.85 -21.31
CA GLY A 14 17.20 -2.43 -22.35
C GLY A 14 17.11 -3.95 -22.37
N THR A 15 17.94 -4.60 -23.20
CA THR A 15 17.99 -6.06 -23.30
C THR A 15 18.38 -6.74 -21.99
N ASP A 16 19.12 -6.05 -21.14
CA ASP A 16 19.60 -6.55 -19.83
C ASP A 16 18.62 -6.26 -18.68
N GLY A 17 17.42 -5.73 -18.99
CA GLY A 17 16.37 -5.44 -18.03
C GLY A 17 16.21 -3.96 -17.71
N VAL A 18 15.78 -3.67 -16.47
CA VAL A 18 15.41 -2.32 -16.00
C VAL A 18 16.54 -1.74 -15.15
N THR A 19 17.08 -0.60 -15.55
CA THR A 19 18.07 0.15 -14.77
C THR A 19 17.45 1.45 -14.25
N PRO A 20 17.15 1.57 -12.95
CA PRO A 20 16.61 2.80 -12.37
C PRO A 20 17.57 3.98 -12.54
N ARG A 21 17.03 5.17 -12.81
CA ARG A 21 17.80 6.41 -12.81
C ARG A 21 17.73 7.05 -11.43
N ALA A 22 18.90 7.30 -10.84
CA ALA A 22 18.97 8.01 -9.56
C ALA A 22 18.32 9.40 -9.66
N ALA A 23 17.67 9.82 -8.57
CA ALA A 23 17.14 11.17 -8.46
C ALA A 23 18.27 12.20 -8.61
N ARG A 24 17.99 13.34 -9.25
CA ARG A 24 18.96 14.43 -9.46
C ARG A 24 19.29 15.19 -8.16
N GLY A 25 18.64 14.86 -7.05
CA GLY A 25 18.79 15.48 -5.74
C GLY A 25 17.95 14.75 -4.69
N PRO A 26 18.03 15.16 -3.41
CA PRO A 26 17.23 14.58 -2.36
C PRO A 26 15.73 14.87 -2.58
N VAL A 27 14.89 13.91 -2.22
CA VAL A 27 13.44 14.08 -2.22
C VAL A 27 13.06 15.00 -1.05
N PRO A 28 12.15 15.98 -1.24
CA PRO A 28 11.67 16.84 -0.16
C PRO A 28 11.12 16.03 1.04
N PRO A 29 11.37 16.46 2.30
CA PRO A 29 11.00 15.69 3.49
C PRO A 29 9.50 15.40 3.64
N ASP A 30 8.66 16.35 3.24
CA ASP A 30 7.19 16.23 3.23
C ASP A 30 6.72 15.16 2.24
N VAL A 31 7.31 15.12 1.05
CA VAL A 31 7.06 14.06 0.05
C VAL A 31 7.51 12.72 0.60
N VAL A 32 8.69 12.63 1.20
CA VAL A 32 9.17 11.39 1.84
C VAL A 32 8.18 10.90 2.89
N ALA A 33 7.69 11.77 3.77
CA ALA A 33 6.76 11.41 4.83
C ALA A 33 5.43 10.89 4.26
N LEU A 34 4.85 11.59 3.27
CA LEU A 34 3.60 11.17 2.62
C LEU A 34 3.75 9.84 1.88
N THR A 35 4.84 9.66 1.12
CA THR A 35 5.10 8.41 0.40
C THR A 35 5.35 7.25 1.37
N GLN A 36 6.05 7.48 2.48
CA GLN A 36 6.26 6.46 3.51
C GLN A 36 4.95 6.04 4.20
N HIS A 37 4.06 7.00 4.49
CA HIS A 37 2.74 6.72 5.03
C HIS A 37 1.92 5.85 4.07
N ASN A 38 1.88 6.23 2.79
CA ASN A 38 1.12 5.47 1.79
C ASN A 38 1.72 4.07 1.55
N CYS A 39 3.04 3.95 1.50
CA CYS A 39 3.74 2.66 1.38
C CYS A 39 3.43 1.74 2.58
N ALA A 40 3.34 2.28 3.80
CA ALA A 40 2.95 1.49 4.97
C ALA A 40 1.51 0.96 4.86
N TYR A 41 0.58 1.78 4.34
CA TYR A 41 -0.79 1.34 4.03
C TYR A 41 -0.79 0.18 3.01
N GLU A 42 -0.10 0.36 1.88
CA GLU A 42 -0.03 -0.64 0.80
C GLU A 42 0.57 -1.96 1.28
N THR A 43 1.63 -1.89 2.10
CA THR A 43 2.27 -3.07 2.69
C THR A 43 1.30 -3.84 3.58
N LEU A 44 0.61 -3.15 4.51
CA LEU A 44 -0.39 -3.77 5.39
C LEU A 44 -1.56 -4.38 4.60
N LEU A 45 -1.94 -3.77 3.47
CA LEU A 45 -2.99 -4.29 2.61
C LEU A 45 -2.54 -5.58 1.90
N VAL A 46 -1.29 -5.66 1.44
CA VAL A 46 -0.73 -6.91 0.89
C VAL A 46 -0.73 -8.01 1.95
N ASP A 47 -0.24 -7.72 3.15
CA ASP A 47 -0.23 -8.69 4.27
C ASP A 47 -1.64 -9.20 4.57
N THR A 48 -2.62 -8.29 4.59
CA THR A 48 -4.04 -8.63 4.75
C THR A 48 -4.53 -9.62 3.70
N ILE A 49 -4.19 -9.40 2.43
CA ILE A 49 -4.60 -10.27 1.31
C ILE A 49 -3.97 -11.66 1.46
N LEU A 50 -2.70 -11.72 1.86
CA LEU A 50 -1.98 -12.98 2.06
C LEU A 50 -2.49 -13.76 3.27
N GLU A 51 -2.84 -13.08 4.36
CA GLU A 51 -3.25 -13.67 5.63
C GLU A 51 -4.77 -13.94 5.72
N GLY A 52 -5.59 -13.23 4.94
CA GLY A 52 -7.06 -13.29 5.04
C GLY A 52 -7.61 -12.71 6.36
N SER A 53 -6.84 -11.87 7.06
CA SER A 53 -7.17 -11.39 8.40
C SER A 53 -8.01 -10.10 8.37
N PHE A 54 -9.21 -10.16 8.94
CA PHE A 54 -10.06 -8.97 9.11
C PHE A 54 -9.38 -7.88 9.96
N ALA A 55 -8.66 -8.27 11.01
CA ALA A 55 -7.96 -7.32 11.88
C ALA A 55 -6.82 -6.60 11.14
N ALA A 56 -6.11 -7.32 10.25
CA ALA A 56 -5.11 -6.73 9.37
C ALA A 56 -5.77 -5.77 8.36
N ALA A 57 -6.90 -6.17 7.78
CA ALA A 57 -7.67 -5.35 6.84
C ALA A 57 -8.11 -4.04 7.47
N TRP A 58 -8.64 -4.10 8.69
CA TRP A 58 -9.06 -2.93 9.44
C TRP A 58 -7.88 -2.00 9.69
N ARG A 59 -6.76 -2.53 10.20
CA ARG A 59 -5.54 -1.75 10.44
C ARG A 59 -5.02 -1.09 9.16
N ALA A 60 -5.02 -1.79 8.03
CA ALA A 60 -4.64 -1.23 6.75
C ALA A 60 -5.58 -0.06 6.37
N MET A 61 -6.90 -0.26 6.44
CA MET A 61 -7.86 0.78 6.06
C MET A 61 -7.81 2.02 6.96
N THR A 62 -7.48 1.90 8.24
CA THR A 62 -7.23 3.05 9.12
C THR A 62 -6.04 3.90 8.67
N MET A 63 -5.06 3.30 7.99
CA MET A 63 -3.87 4.00 7.47
C MET A 63 -4.10 4.64 6.09
N ASN A 64 -5.18 4.33 5.38
CA ASN A 64 -5.45 4.89 4.07
C ASN A 64 -5.70 6.42 4.16
N LEU A 65 -4.95 7.21 3.39
CA LEU A 65 -5.03 8.69 3.41
C LEU A 65 -6.39 9.27 2.99
N LEU A 66 -7.24 8.46 2.35
CA LEU A 66 -8.58 8.85 1.91
C LEU A 66 -9.68 8.44 2.92
N VAL A 67 -9.36 7.59 3.89
CA VAL A 67 -10.27 7.16 4.94
C VAL A 67 -10.11 8.06 6.15
N ARG A 68 -11.19 8.73 6.57
CA ARG A 68 -11.12 9.83 7.55
C ARG A 68 -11.53 9.43 8.95
N HIS A 69 -12.30 8.35 9.10
CA HIS A 69 -12.95 7.98 10.36
C HIS A 69 -12.95 6.47 10.60
N ALA A 70 -12.74 6.07 11.85
CA ALA A 70 -12.70 4.67 12.29
C ALA A 70 -14.07 3.94 12.32
N ALA A 71 -15.14 4.62 11.92
CA ALA A 71 -16.42 3.97 11.62
C ALA A 71 -16.56 3.69 10.12
N GLN A 72 -15.89 4.48 9.29
CA GLN A 72 -15.87 4.35 7.83
C GLN A 72 -14.97 3.19 7.41
N ASP A 73 -13.83 2.99 8.08
CA ASP A 73 -12.89 1.91 7.77
C ASP A 73 -13.53 0.52 7.91
N ARG A 74 -14.19 0.22 9.03
CA ARG A 74 -14.81 -1.07 9.29
C ARG A 74 -15.91 -1.39 8.28
N ALA A 75 -16.81 -0.44 8.03
CA ALA A 75 -17.88 -0.61 7.05
C ALA A 75 -17.32 -0.86 5.65
N LEU A 76 -16.21 -0.21 5.29
CA LEU A 76 -15.55 -0.42 4.01
C LEU A 76 -14.90 -1.81 3.91
N VAL A 77 -14.23 -2.27 4.98
CA VAL A 77 -13.66 -3.63 5.03
C VAL A 77 -14.75 -4.69 4.90
N GLU A 78 -15.85 -4.55 5.65
CA GLU A 78 -16.99 -5.46 5.58
C GLU A 78 -17.60 -5.49 4.16
N TYR A 79 -17.75 -4.33 3.52
CA TYR A 79 -18.24 -4.22 2.14
C TYR A 79 -17.31 -4.90 1.13
N ILE A 80 -16.01 -4.61 1.18
CA ILE A 80 -15.01 -5.15 0.24
C ILE A 80 -14.93 -6.68 0.37
N LEU A 81 -14.94 -7.22 1.58
CA LEU A 81 -14.88 -8.67 1.81
C LEU A 81 -16.17 -9.36 1.36
N ALA A 82 -17.33 -8.74 1.54
CA ALA A 82 -18.61 -9.29 1.09
C ALA A 82 -18.74 -9.31 -0.45
N ASP A 83 -18.16 -8.33 -1.14
CA ASP A 83 -18.19 -8.22 -2.61
C ASP A 83 -17.07 -9.02 -3.30
N SER A 84 -16.08 -9.49 -2.53
CA SER A 84 -14.94 -10.24 -3.07
C SER A 84 -15.38 -11.63 -3.58
N PRO A 85 -15.11 -11.98 -4.86
CA PRO A 85 -15.55 -13.25 -5.47
C PRO A 85 -14.88 -14.49 -4.85
N THR A 86 -13.87 -14.29 -4.00
CA THR A 86 -13.21 -15.34 -3.21
C THR A 86 -13.88 -15.52 -1.85
N GLY A 87 -15.22 -15.64 -1.83
CA GLY A 87 -16.00 -16.02 -0.64
C GLY A 87 -15.69 -17.44 -0.13
N ARG A 88 -14.42 -17.71 0.20
CA ARG A 88 -14.02 -18.86 0.99
C ARG A 88 -13.68 -18.37 2.38
N GLU A 89 -14.63 -18.64 3.27
CA GLU A 89 -14.38 -18.80 4.69
C GLU A 89 -13.14 -19.71 4.93
N PRO A 90 -12.47 -19.57 6.09
CA PRO A 90 -11.27 -20.33 6.46
C PRO A 90 -11.39 -21.86 6.30
#